data_AF-A0A4S2KUI7-F1
#
_entry.id   AF-A0A4S2KUI7-F1
#
_cell.length_a   1.000
_cell.length_b   1.000
_cell.length_c   1.000
_cell.angle_alpha   90.00
_cell.angle_beta   90.00
_cell.angle_gamma   90.00
#
_symmetry.space_group_name_H-M   'P 1'
#
loop_
_entity.id
_entity.type
_entity.pdbx_description
1 polymer ?
#
loop_
_entity_poly.entity_id
_entity_poly.type
_entity_poly.pdbx_seq_one_letter_code
_entity_poly.pdbx_strand_id
1 'polypeptide(L)'
;MISPEKQLLIALWRMATPDSYRSIHTRFGVGKATAIRAVRRVTMILCYLSPKFIQWPKETRAVEIMQGFAHIGAFPQTIGAIDGTHINIPAPKENPEAYINRKGHHSIQAQTVINRQWTSHTASKNYNFCLSSSRMSVERAIGLLKGRWRSLLHYLAMGSVEHIPYHFLACCVLHNICLIKNDELEALILSNAEAACPLQLESGGRNRGEAEAKRDLICATLQFIK
;
A
#
# COMPACT_ATOMS: atom_id res chain seq x y z
N MET A 1 1.70 28.92 -5.87
CA MET A 1 2.03 27.54 -5.48
C MET A 1 1.30 27.24 -4.18
N ILE A 2 0.58 26.12 -4.06
CA ILE A 2 -0.21 25.81 -2.84
C ILE A 2 0.71 25.34 -1.70
N SER A 3 0.28 25.49 -0.43
CA SER A 3 1.11 25.18 0.74
C SER A 3 1.55 23.70 0.77
N PRO A 4 2.69 23.36 1.40
CA PRO A 4 3.16 21.97 1.54
C PRO A 4 2.13 21.05 2.20
N GLU A 5 1.45 21.53 3.23
CA GLU A 5 0.40 20.80 3.95
C GLU A 5 -0.73 20.46 2.99
N LYS A 6 -1.21 21.46 2.21
CA LYS A 6 -2.26 21.23 1.23
C LYS A 6 -1.83 20.25 0.13
N GLN A 7 -0.57 20.27 -0.30
CA GLN A 7 -0.04 19.29 -1.25
C GLN A 7 -0.07 17.87 -0.67
N LEU A 8 0.38 17.72 0.58
CA LEU A 8 0.35 16.44 1.30
C LEU A 8 -1.08 15.92 1.45
N LEU A 9 -2.05 16.78 1.82
CA LEU A 9 -3.46 16.40 1.94
C LEU A 9 -4.04 15.89 0.62
N ILE A 10 -3.74 16.56 -0.49
CA ILE A 10 -4.18 16.13 -1.82
C ILE A 10 -3.58 14.76 -2.17
N ALA A 11 -2.29 14.54 -1.86
CA ALA A 11 -1.60 13.27 -2.12
C ALA A 11 -2.16 12.12 -1.27
N LEU A 12 -2.32 12.34 0.04
CA LEU A 12 -2.93 11.37 0.95
C LEU A 12 -4.35 11.02 0.51
N TRP A 13 -5.17 12.01 0.15
CA TRP A 13 -6.51 11.76 -0.37
C TRP A 13 -6.47 10.93 -1.66
N ARG A 14 -5.58 11.27 -2.60
CA ARG A 14 -5.44 10.54 -3.85
C ARG A 14 -5.03 9.08 -3.63
N MET A 15 -4.18 8.80 -2.65
CA MET A 15 -3.69 7.45 -2.35
C MET A 15 -4.71 6.62 -1.55
N ALA A 16 -5.40 7.24 -0.59
CA ALA A 16 -6.36 6.59 0.30
C ALA A 16 -7.72 6.32 -0.34
N THR A 17 -8.06 6.99 -1.45
CA THR A 17 -9.36 6.88 -2.11
C THR A 17 -9.24 6.50 -3.60
N PRO A 18 -10.26 5.88 -4.20
CA PRO A 18 -10.31 5.67 -5.65
C PRO A 18 -10.68 6.95 -6.43
N ASP A 19 -10.78 8.11 -5.78
CA ASP A 19 -11.26 9.36 -6.40
C ASP A 19 -10.42 9.79 -7.61
N SER A 20 -11.12 10.28 -8.63
CA SER A 20 -10.46 10.88 -9.80
C SER A 20 -9.93 12.28 -9.49
N TYR A 21 -8.96 12.75 -10.29
CA TYR A 21 -8.53 14.15 -10.24
C TYR A 21 -9.65 15.16 -10.54
N ARG A 22 -10.77 14.71 -11.15
CA ARG A 22 -11.99 15.51 -11.29
C ARG A 22 -12.65 15.78 -9.93
N SER A 23 -12.81 14.75 -9.10
CA SER A 23 -13.32 14.91 -7.73
C SER A 23 -12.36 15.75 -6.88
N ILE A 24 -11.06 15.46 -6.95
CA ILE A 24 -10.03 16.10 -6.12
C ILE A 24 -9.93 17.61 -6.39
N HIS A 25 -10.03 18.06 -7.63
CA HIS A 25 -9.95 19.49 -7.93
C HIS A 25 -11.06 20.28 -7.23
N THR A 26 -12.29 19.76 -7.26
CA THR A 26 -13.46 20.40 -6.64
C THR A 26 -13.32 20.37 -5.13
N ARG A 27 -12.95 19.22 -4.58
CA ARG A 27 -12.80 19.02 -3.13
C ARG A 27 -11.81 19.98 -2.49
N PHE A 28 -10.66 20.19 -3.13
CA PHE A 28 -9.58 21.00 -2.56
C PHE A 28 -9.55 22.44 -3.10
N GLY A 29 -10.45 22.80 -4.03
CA GLY A 29 -10.50 24.12 -4.66
C GLY A 29 -9.20 24.47 -5.38
N VAL A 30 -8.64 23.53 -6.15
CA VAL A 30 -7.38 23.74 -6.89
C VAL A 30 -7.53 23.28 -8.34
N GLY A 31 -6.80 23.88 -9.27
CA GLY A 31 -6.80 23.40 -10.66
C GLY A 31 -6.32 21.94 -10.79
N LYS A 32 -6.89 21.17 -11.73
CA LYS A 32 -6.56 19.75 -11.97
C LYS A 32 -5.06 19.51 -12.13
N ALA A 33 -4.38 20.33 -12.93
CA ALA A 33 -2.93 20.24 -13.13
C ALA A 33 -2.15 20.51 -11.83
N THR A 34 -2.63 21.40 -10.98
CA THR A 34 -2.04 21.69 -9.68
C THR A 34 -2.18 20.50 -8.73
N ALA A 35 -3.34 19.84 -8.70
CA ALA A 35 -3.52 18.61 -7.93
C ALA A 35 -2.56 17.50 -8.41
N ILE A 36 -2.46 17.27 -9.73
CA ILE A 36 -1.54 16.27 -10.30
C ILE A 36 -0.08 16.56 -9.92
N ARG A 37 0.36 17.83 -10.03
CA ARG A 37 1.72 18.24 -9.66
C ARG A 37 1.98 18.05 -8.16
N ALA A 38 0.99 18.37 -7.31
CA ALA A 38 1.09 18.16 -5.87
C ALA A 38 1.26 16.67 -5.52
N VAL A 39 0.43 15.80 -6.08
CA VAL A 39 0.55 14.34 -5.88
C VAL A 39 1.92 13.86 -6.35
N ARG A 40 2.34 14.19 -7.58
CA ARG A 40 3.65 13.76 -8.11
C ARG A 40 4.82 14.22 -7.22
N ARG A 41 4.78 15.47 -6.74
CA ARG A 41 5.85 15.99 -5.87
C ARG A 41 5.92 15.23 -4.55
N VAL A 42 4.78 15.02 -3.88
CA VAL A 42 4.73 14.25 -2.64
C VAL A 42 5.16 12.81 -2.85
N THR A 43 4.70 12.16 -3.93
CA THR A 43 5.12 10.81 -4.32
C THR A 43 6.65 10.73 -4.46
N MET A 44 7.28 11.66 -5.18
CA MET A 44 8.74 11.66 -5.35
C MET A 44 9.48 11.84 -4.02
N ILE A 45 8.98 12.71 -3.13
CA ILE A 45 9.57 12.89 -1.79
C ILE A 45 9.43 11.60 -0.97
N LEU A 46 8.28 10.93 -1.00
CA LEU A 46 8.08 9.65 -0.31
C LEU A 46 9.00 8.56 -0.87
N CYS A 47 9.18 8.51 -2.20
CA CYS A 47 10.14 7.60 -2.84
C CYS A 47 11.58 7.89 -2.41
N TYR A 48 11.97 9.16 -2.31
CA TYR A 48 13.28 9.56 -1.78
C TYR A 48 13.48 9.13 -0.32
N LEU A 49 12.42 9.19 0.49
CA LEU A 49 12.42 8.70 1.88
C LEU A 49 12.31 7.18 2.01
N SER A 50 12.07 6.45 0.91
CA SER A 50 11.84 5.00 0.95
C SER A 50 12.94 4.19 1.66
N PRO A 51 14.26 4.50 1.55
CA PRO A 51 15.29 3.74 2.26
C PRO A 51 15.19 3.84 3.79
N LYS A 52 14.50 4.85 4.33
CA LYS A 52 14.25 5.00 5.76
C LYS A 52 13.13 4.09 6.26
N PHE A 53 12.16 3.78 5.40
CA PHE A 53 10.93 3.08 5.78
C PHE A 53 10.80 1.68 5.19
N ILE A 54 11.58 1.37 4.15
CA ILE A 54 11.62 0.08 3.47
C ILE A 54 13.08 -0.37 3.54
N GLN A 55 13.36 -1.24 4.50
CA GLN A 55 14.71 -1.70 4.80
C GLN A 55 14.79 -3.21 4.71
N TRP A 56 15.87 -3.69 4.11
CA TRP A 56 16.24 -5.08 4.23
C TRP A 56 16.68 -5.36 5.68
N PRO A 57 16.24 -6.47 6.30
CA PRO A 57 16.67 -6.80 7.65
C PRO A 57 18.19 -6.99 7.70
N LYS A 58 18.85 -6.43 8.72
CA LYS A 58 20.30 -6.53 8.95
C LYS A 58 20.58 -7.18 10.29
N GLU A 59 21.70 -7.88 10.37
CA GLU A 59 22.32 -8.40 11.61
C GLU A 59 21.29 -9.09 12.54
N THR A 60 21.10 -8.55 13.74
CA THR A 60 20.21 -9.07 14.78
C THR A 60 18.78 -9.25 14.27
N ARG A 61 18.26 -8.30 13.50
CA ARG A 61 16.89 -8.39 12.95
C ARG A 61 16.76 -9.54 11.96
N ALA A 62 17.77 -9.78 11.14
CA ALA A 62 17.75 -10.91 10.21
C ALA A 62 17.75 -12.24 10.97
N VAL A 63 18.56 -12.36 12.02
CA VAL A 63 18.62 -13.55 12.89
C VAL A 63 17.28 -13.78 13.59
N GLU A 64 16.65 -12.74 14.15
CA GLU A 64 15.32 -12.83 14.75
C GLU A 64 14.27 -13.36 13.77
N ILE A 65 14.28 -12.87 12.53
CA ILE A 65 13.34 -13.33 11.50
C ILE A 65 13.63 -14.79 11.15
N MET A 66 14.90 -15.17 10.95
CA MET A 66 15.30 -16.55 10.66
C MET A 66 14.87 -17.52 11.77
N GLN A 67 15.03 -17.12 13.04
CA GLN A 67 14.57 -17.91 14.17
C GLN A 67 13.04 -18.04 14.16
N GLY A 68 12.31 -16.97 13.86
CA GLY A 68 10.85 -17.02 13.68
C GLY A 68 10.40 -18.03 12.63
N PHE A 69 11.03 -18.03 11.44
CA PHE A 69 10.73 -19.01 10.39
C PHE A 69 11.16 -20.44 10.77
N ALA A 70 12.28 -20.61 11.47
CA ALA A 70 12.76 -21.91 11.94
C ALA A 70 11.82 -22.54 12.97
N HIS A 71 11.26 -21.75 13.89
CA HIS A 71 10.34 -22.22 14.94
C HIS A 71 9.00 -22.74 14.40
N ILE A 72 8.54 -22.23 13.26
CA ILE A 72 7.27 -22.65 12.63
C ILE A 72 7.45 -23.94 11.83
N GLY A 73 8.68 -24.22 11.40
CA GLY A 73 9.04 -25.46 10.73
C GLY A 73 9.06 -25.33 9.21
N ALA A 74 10.06 -25.98 8.60
CA ALA A 74 10.35 -26.15 7.18
C ALA A 74 11.22 -25.09 6.47
N PHE A 75 11.38 -23.87 6.98
CA PHE A 75 12.13 -22.82 6.28
C PHE A 75 13.27 -22.21 7.11
N PRO A 76 14.29 -23.00 7.49
CA PRO A 76 15.47 -22.44 8.15
C PRO A 76 16.16 -21.45 7.22
N GLN A 77 16.68 -20.36 7.80
CA GLN A 77 17.41 -19.30 7.08
C GLN A 77 16.55 -18.37 6.21
N THR A 78 15.22 -18.44 6.32
CA THR A 78 14.34 -17.49 5.63
C THR A 78 14.24 -16.16 6.38
N ILE A 79 14.42 -15.06 5.65
CA ILE A 79 14.38 -13.68 6.19
C ILE A 79 13.17 -12.85 5.71
N GLY A 80 12.25 -13.50 4.99
CA GLY A 80 11.01 -12.89 4.52
C GLY A 80 10.27 -13.80 3.56
N ALA A 81 8.99 -13.55 3.40
CA ALA A 81 8.14 -14.21 2.41
C ALA A 81 7.80 -13.23 1.29
N ILE A 82 7.76 -13.72 0.05
CA ILE A 82 7.56 -12.91 -1.17
C ILE A 82 6.26 -13.30 -1.82
N ASP A 83 5.46 -12.32 -2.24
CA ASP A 83 4.33 -12.55 -3.14
C ASP A 83 4.12 -11.37 -4.08
N GLY A 84 3.38 -11.62 -5.17
CA GLY A 84 3.02 -10.65 -6.19
C GLY A 84 1.58 -10.18 -6.07
N THR A 85 1.32 -8.95 -6.51
CA THR A 85 -0.03 -8.42 -6.64
C THR A 85 -0.17 -7.60 -7.93
N HIS A 86 -1.35 -7.65 -8.54
CA HIS A 86 -1.63 -6.85 -9.73
C HIS A 86 -2.21 -5.48 -9.34
N ILE A 87 -1.68 -4.42 -9.95
CA ILE A 87 -2.24 -3.07 -9.92
C ILE A 87 -2.96 -2.89 -11.25
N ASN A 88 -4.29 -2.82 -11.22
CA ASN A 88 -5.08 -2.67 -12.44
C ASN A 88 -4.90 -1.25 -13.00
N ILE A 89 -4.74 -1.17 -14.31
CA ILE A 89 -4.51 0.08 -15.03
C ILE A 89 -5.44 0.17 -16.23
N PRO A 90 -5.83 1.38 -16.67
CA PRO A 90 -6.39 1.56 -18.00
C PRO A 90 -5.41 1.06 -19.06
N ALA A 91 -5.90 0.62 -20.21
CA ALA A 91 -5.06 0.25 -21.35
C ALA A 91 -4.06 1.39 -21.64
N PRO A 92 -2.75 1.12 -21.56
CA PRO A 92 -1.73 2.10 -21.89
C PRO A 92 -1.85 2.56 -23.35
N LYS A 93 -1.44 3.80 -23.62
CA LYS A 93 -1.40 4.32 -25.00
C LYS A 93 -0.29 3.67 -25.82
N GLU A 94 0.79 3.30 -25.16
CA GLU A 94 1.98 2.72 -25.76
C GLU A 94 2.07 1.24 -25.37
N ASN A 95 2.15 0.36 -26.38
CA ASN A 95 2.29 -1.09 -26.22
C ASN A 95 1.31 -1.71 -25.19
N PRO A 96 -0.02 -1.56 -25.36
CA PRO A 96 -1.01 -2.06 -24.41
C PRO A 96 -0.93 -3.58 -24.19
N GLU A 97 -0.59 -4.33 -25.25
CA GLU A 97 -0.45 -5.79 -25.26
C GLU A 97 0.50 -6.29 -24.16
N ALA A 98 1.58 -5.55 -23.89
CA ALA A 98 2.59 -5.90 -22.89
C ALA A 98 2.08 -5.83 -21.44
N TYR A 99 0.92 -5.24 -21.21
CA TYR A 99 0.32 -5.08 -19.88
C TYR A 99 -0.88 -5.99 -19.64
N ILE A 100 -1.21 -6.86 -20.60
CA ILE A 100 -2.29 -7.84 -20.45
C ILE A 100 -1.82 -8.97 -19.53
N ASN A 101 -2.52 -9.17 -18.40
CA ASN A 101 -2.24 -10.28 -17.49
C ASN A 101 -2.88 -11.58 -17.97
N ARG A 102 -2.58 -12.69 -17.28
CA ARG A 102 -3.15 -14.02 -17.55
C ARG A 102 -4.68 -14.10 -17.51
N LYS A 103 -5.36 -13.11 -16.92
CA LYS A 103 -6.83 -13.01 -16.85
C LYS A 103 -7.41 -12.11 -17.96
N GLY A 104 -6.60 -11.64 -18.90
CA GLY A 104 -7.02 -10.77 -20.00
C GLY A 104 -7.21 -9.30 -19.63
N HIS A 105 -6.76 -8.86 -18.44
CA HIS A 105 -6.91 -7.47 -18.00
C HIS A 105 -5.57 -6.72 -17.98
N HIS A 106 -5.60 -5.42 -18.25
CA HIS A 106 -4.43 -4.56 -18.18
C HIS A 106 -4.01 -4.31 -16.72
N SER A 107 -2.78 -4.67 -16.36
CA SER A 107 -2.26 -4.48 -15.01
C SER A 107 -0.73 -4.46 -14.97
N ILE A 108 -0.17 -3.86 -13.92
CA ILE A 108 1.26 -3.97 -13.59
C ILE A 108 1.40 -4.92 -12.41
N GLN A 109 2.29 -5.91 -12.54
CA GLN A 109 2.63 -6.81 -11.44
C GLN A 109 3.65 -6.13 -10.52
N ALA A 110 3.32 -6.03 -9.24
CA ALA A 110 4.24 -5.60 -8.18
C ALA A 110 4.56 -6.80 -7.29
N GLN A 111 5.82 -6.93 -6.87
CA GLN A 111 6.26 -7.95 -5.91
C GLN A 111 6.67 -7.29 -4.61
N THR A 112 6.29 -7.88 -3.48
CA THR A 112 6.61 -7.37 -2.15
C THR A 112 7.20 -8.46 -1.28
N VAL A 113 8.26 -8.12 -0.55
CA VAL A 113 8.86 -8.98 0.47
C VAL A 113 8.38 -8.51 1.84
N ILE A 114 7.90 -9.44 2.67
CA ILE A 114 7.33 -9.14 3.97
C ILE A 114 8.06 -9.95 5.04
N ASN A 115 8.53 -9.25 6.06
CA ASN A 115 9.37 -9.77 7.15
C ASN A 115 8.66 -9.72 8.51
N ARG A 116 7.33 -9.53 8.53
CA ARG A 116 6.56 -9.39 9.77
C ARG A 116 6.65 -10.70 10.57
N GLN A 117 6.81 -10.56 11.90
CA GLN A 117 6.91 -11.69 12.82
C GLN A 117 5.66 -12.57 12.68
N TRP A 118 5.92 -13.81 12.29
CA TRP A 118 4.94 -14.85 12.16
C TRP A 118 4.65 -15.44 13.53
N THR A 119 3.48 -15.16 14.10
CA THR A 119 3.02 -15.79 15.35
C THR A 119 2.03 -16.91 15.02
N SER A 120 2.50 -17.99 14.39
CA SER A 120 1.68 -19.21 14.30
C SER A 120 1.72 -19.91 15.66
N HIS A 121 0.55 -20.07 16.28
CA HIS A 121 0.40 -20.61 17.64
C HIS A 121 0.63 -22.13 17.74
N THR A 122 0.92 -22.81 16.62
CA THR A 122 1.10 -24.26 16.62
C THR A 122 2.17 -24.65 15.60
N ALA A 123 3.34 -25.08 16.08
CA ALA A 123 4.42 -25.64 15.26
C ALA A 123 3.98 -27.00 14.69
N SER A 124 3.44 -27.00 13.48
CA SER A 124 3.13 -28.24 12.76
C SER A 124 4.26 -28.54 11.78
N LYS A 125 4.89 -29.71 11.87
CA LYS A 125 6.03 -30.12 11.02
C LYS A 125 5.67 -30.36 9.54
N ASN A 126 4.43 -30.05 9.12
CA ASN A 126 3.96 -30.30 7.77
C ASN A 126 4.35 -29.14 6.84
N TYR A 127 5.27 -29.41 5.91
CA TYR A 127 5.74 -28.46 4.90
C TYR A 127 4.60 -27.68 4.20
N ASN A 128 3.54 -28.38 3.78
CA ASN A 128 2.42 -27.75 3.07
C ASN A 128 1.68 -26.73 3.96
N PHE A 129 1.50 -27.06 5.24
CA PHE A 129 0.88 -26.14 6.19
C PHE A 129 1.75 -24.90 6.41
N CYS A 130 3.06 -25.08 6.60
CA CYS A 130 3.98 -23.95 6.79
C CYS A 130 4.07 -23.07 5.55
N LEU A 131 4.06 -23.67 4.36
CA LEU A 131 4.04 -22.93 3.09
C LEU A 131 2.74 -22.14 2.92
N SER A 132 1.58 -22.78 3.12
CA SER A 132 0.28 -22.13 3.05
C SER A 132 0.16 -21.02 4.10
N SER A 133 0.59 -21.26 5.33
CA SER A 133 0.65 -20.23 6.37
C SER A 133 1.51 -19.06 5.90
N SER A 134 2.76 -19.33 5.48
CA SER A 134 3.72 -18.33 4.97
C SER A 134 3.17 -17.48 3.82
N ARG A 135 2.31 -18.06 2.98
CA ARG A 135 1.60 -17.34 1.92
C ARG A 135 0.50 -16.42 2.49
N MET A 136 -0.31 -16.93 3.42
CA MET A 136 -1.46 -16.21 3.99
C MET A 136 -1.08 -14.86 4.63
N SER A 137 0.02 -14.74 5.38
CA SER A 137 0.38 -13.42 5.94
C SER A 137 0.98 -12.46 4.92
N VAL A 138 1.62 -12.94 3.84
CA VAL A 138 2.03 -12.02 2.76
C VAL A 138 0.79 -11.49 2.05
N GLU A 139 -0.15 -12.38 1.70
CA GLU A 139 -1.43 -12.02 1.10
C GLU A 139 -2.21 -11.06 2.01
N ARG A 140 -2.29 -11.34 3.32
CA ARG A 140 -2.94 -10.46 4.31
C ARG A 140 -2.29 -9.09 4.39
N ALA A 141 -0.95 -9.01 4.37
CA ALA A 141 -0.26 -7.73 4.46
C ALA A 141 -0.39 -6.91 3.17
N ILE A 142 -0.38 -7.55 2.00
CA ILE A 142 -0.76 -6.90 0.72
C ILE A 142 -2.21 -6.41 0.78
N GLY A 143 -3.12 -7.22 1.34
CA GLY A 143 -4.53 -6.85 1.56
C GLY A 143 -4.65 -5.60 2.43
N LEU A 144 -3.94 -5.55 3.57
CA LEU A 144 -3.90 -4.37 4.46
C LEU A 144 -3.32 -3.13 3.76
N LEU A 145 -2.28 -3.29 2.95
CA LEU A 145 -1.70 -2.20 2.16
C LEU A 145 -2.75 -1.62 1.20
N LYS A 146 -3.39 -2.47 0.39
CA LYS A 146 -4.39 -2.05 -0.60
C LYS A 146 -5.67 -1.53 0.07
N GLY A 147 -6.08 -2.13 1.18
CA GLY A 147 -7.21 -1.68 2.01
C GLY A 147 -7.05 -0.25 2.50
N ARG A 148 -5.86 0.07 3.02
CA ARG A 148 -5.51 1.42 3.47
C ARG A 148 -5.40 2.39 2.30
N TRP A 149 -4.74 1.99 1.22
CA TRP A 149 -4.48 2.81 0.05
C TRP A 149 -5.38 2.38 -1.11
N ARG A 150 -6.68 2.68 -1.00
CA ARG A 150 -7.72 2.17 -1.90
C ARG A 150 -7.53 2.55 -3.36
N SER A 151 -6.68 3.53 -3.67
CA SER A 151 -6.23 3.80 -5.05
C SER A 151 -5.59 2.60 -5.75
N LEU A 152 -5.08 1.63 -4.98
CA LEU A 152 -4.47 0.38 -5.45
C LEU A 152 -5.46 -0.79 -5.62
N LEU A 153 -6.71 -0.67 -5.13
CA LEU A 153 -7.71 -1.76 -5.16
C LEU A 153 -8.40 -1.91 -6.51
N HIS A 154 -8.86 -0.78 -7.08
CA HIS A 154 -9.76 -0.81 -8.23
C HIS A 154 -9.03 -0.56 -9.54
N TYR A 155 -8.82 0.71 -9.88
CA TYR A 155 -8.13 1.13 -11.09
C TYR A 155 -7.28 2.36 -10.79
N LEU A 156 -5.99 2.24 -11.06
CA LEU A 156 -5.08 3.37 -10.89
C LEU A 156 -5.06 4.19 -12.18
N ALA A 157 -6.04 5.09 -12.31
CA ALA A 157 -6.12 6.03 -13.42
C ALA A 157 -4.97 7.05 -13.36
N MET A 158 -3.85 6.71 -14.00
CA MET A 158 -2.70 7.59 -14.26
C MET A 158 -2.36 7.55 -15.75
N GLY A 159 -2.05 8.73 -16.32
CA GLY A 159 -1.80 8.87 -17.76
C GLY A 159 -0.43 8.37 -18.22
N SER A 160 0.44 7.96 -17.29
CA SER A 160 1.78 7.44 -17.57
C SER A 160 2.01 6.22 -16.70
N VAL A 161 2.31 5.10 -17.34
CA VAL A 161 2.64 3.82 -16.70
C VAL A 161 3.92 3.90 -15.87
N GLU A 162 4.87 4.73 -16.29
CA GLU A 162 6.15 4.97 -15.60
C GLU A 162 5.97 5.53 -14.19
N HIS A 163 4.85 6.21 -13.92
CA HIS A 163 4.57 6.82 -12.61
C HIS A 163 3.94 5.84 -11.61
N ILE A 164 3.47 4.69 -12.09
CA ILE A 164 2.75 3.70 -11.28
C ILE A 164 3.67 3.05 -10.23
N PRO A 165 4.90 2.64 -10.56
CA PRO A 165 5.84 2.12 -9.56
C PRO A 165 6.13 3.11 -8.43
N TYR A 166 6.30 4.40 -8.74
CA TYR A 166 6.54 5.43 -7.73
C TYR A 166 5.32 5.63 -6.82
N HIS A 167 4.11 5.62 -7.38
CA HIS A 167 2.88 5.70 -6.59
C HIS A 167 2.72 4.50 -5.67
N PHE A 168 3.00 3.29 -6.17
CA PHE A 168 3.00 2.07 -5.36
C PHE A 168 4.03 2.15 -4.22
N LEU A 169 5.27 2.54 -4.53
CA LEU A 169 6.34 2.70 -3.54
C LEU A 169 5.97 3.73 -2.45
N ALA A 170 5.38 4.87 -2.85
CA ALA A 170 4.91 5.88 -1.91
C ALA A 170 3.80 5.34 -0.98
N CYS A 171 2.86 4.54 -1.49
CA CYS A 171 1.88 3.83 -0.66
C CYS A 171 2.55 2.87 0.34
N CYS A 172 3.58 2.13 -0.07
CA CYS A 172 4.35 1.26 0.83
C CYS A 172 5.05 2.07 1.94
N VAL A 173 5.66 3.20 1.59
CA VAL A 173 6.31 4.09 2.56
C VAL A 173 5.30 4.62 3.58
N LEU A 174 4.17 5.14 3.12
CA LEU A 174 3.11 5.64 4.01
C LEU A 174 2.52 4.52 4.87
N HIS A 175 2.37 3.31 4.34
CA HIS A 175 1.92 2.16 5.12
C HIS A 175 2.88 1.86 6.27
N ASN A 176 4.18 1.82 6.00
CA ASN A 176 5.19 1.56 7.02
C ASN A 176 5.27 2.69 8.05
N ILE A 177 5.07 3.95 7.64
CA ILE A 177 4.91 5.08 8.57
C ILE A 177 3.73 4.83 9.52
N CYS A 178 2.57 4.42 9.01
CA CYS A 178 1.42 4.09 9.85
C CYS A 178 1.71 2.94 10.82
N LEU A 179 2.38 1.88 10.37
CA LEU A 179 2.77 0.76 11.25
C LEU A 179 3.70 1.22 12.39
N ILE A 180 4.70 2.04 12.09
CA ILE A 180 5.62 2.60 13.10
C ILE A 180 4.86 3.47 14.12
N LYS A 181 3.77 4.12 13.70
CA LYS A 181 2.91 4.93 14.57
C LYS A 181 1.83 4.13 15.29
N ASN A 182 1.82 2.81 15.18
CA ASN A 182 0.76 1.93 15.70
C ASN A 182 -0.65 2.32 15.18
N ASP A 183 -0.73 2.96 14.02
CA ASP A 183 -1.99 3.21 13.33
C ASP A 183 -2.32 1.98 12.49
N GLU A 184 -2.83 0.93 13.15
CA GLU A 184 -3.25 -0.30 12.48
C GLU A 184 -4.66 -0.16 11.88
N LEU A 185 -4.89 -0.84 10.75
CA LEU A 185 -6.21 -0.91 10.14
C LEU A 185 -6.88 -2.18 10.68
N GLU A 186 -8.02 -2.05 11.35
CA GLU A 186 -8.79 -3.23 11.77
C GLU A 186 -9.15 -4.08 10.56
N ALA A 187 -8.77 -5.37 10.61
CA ALA A 187 -8.90 -6.31 9.49
C ALA A 187 -10.35 -6.58 9.05
N LEU A 188 -11.35 -6.15 9.83
CA LEU A 188 -12.78 -6.31 9.57
C LEU A 188 -13.26 -5.69 8.25
N ILE A 189 -12.50 -4.77 7.65
CA ILE A 189 -12.88 -4.10 6.38
C ILE A 189 -12.48 -4.95 5.14
N LEU A 190 -11.54 -5.89 5.26
CA LEU A 190 -10.94 -6.57 4.10
C LEU A 190 -11.70 -7.80 3.62
N SER A 191 -12.40 -8.52 4.50
CA SER A 191 -13.24 -9.66 4.09
C SER A 191 -14.35 -9.24 3.11
N ASN A 192 -14.79 -7.99 3.17
CA ASN A 192 -15.87 -7.48 2.33
C ASN A 192 -15.38 -6.88 1.00
N ALA A 193 -14.08 -6.61 0.84
CA ALA A 193 -13.54 -5.94 -0.34
C ALA A 193 -13.11 -6.92 -1.44
N GLU A 194 -12.70 -8.14 -1.08
CA GLU A 194 -12.33 -9.18 -2.07
C GLU A 194 -13.54 -10.01 -2.55
N ALA A 195 -14.64 -10.00 -1.80
CA ALA A 195 -15.89 -10.67 -2.19
C ALA A 195 -16.83 -9.82 -3.06
N ALA A 196 -16.57 -8.51 -3.21
CA ALA A 196 -17.49 -7.61 -3.90
C ALA A 196 -17.19 -7.49 -5.40
N CYS A 197 -17.86 -8.35 -6.17
CA CYS A 197 -18.27 -8.06 -7.55
C CYS A 197 -18.98 -6.69 -7.61
N PRO A 198 -18.88 -5.90 -8.70
CA PRO A 198 -19.30 -4.52 -8.69
C PRO A 198 -20.83 -4.43 -8.69
N LEU A 199 -21.37 -3.74 -7.68
CA LEU A 199 -22.54 -2.83 -7.70
C LEU A 199 -23.23 -2.84 -6.32
N GLN A 200 -22.99 -1.81 -5.53
CA GLN A 200 -23.98 -0.99 -4.81
C GLN A 200 -23.25 -0.10 -3.78
N LEU A 201 -23.38 1.22 -3.99
CA LEU A 201 -22.97 2.26 -3.05
C LEU A 201 -24.00 2.31 -1.92
N GLU A 202 -23.69 1.69 -0.79
CA GLU A 202 -24.42 1.91 0.45
C GLU A 202 -23.54 2.75 1.40
N SER A 203 -24.14 3.84 1.87
CA SER A 203 -23.52 4.92 2.64
C SER A 203 -23.24 4.51 4.08
N GLY A 204 -22.04 4.00 4.35
CA GLY A 204 -21.51 3.85 5.72
C GLY A 204 -20.89 5.15 6.23
N GLY A 205 -21.46 5.72 7.29
CA GLY A 205 -21.05 6.99 7.90
C GLY A 205 -19.56 7.01 8.24
N ARG A 206 -18.82 7.90 7.57
CA ARG A 206 -17.39 8.12 7.82
C ARG A 206 -17.24 9.07 9.01
N ASN A 207 -16.67 8.59 10.11
CA ASN A 207 -16.24 9.41 11.24
C ASN A 207 -15.10 10.36 10.80
N ARG A 208 -15.50 11.55 10.35
CA ARG A 208 -14.65 12.59 9.79
C ARG A 208 -13.58 13.10 10.76
N GLY A 209 -13.89 13.13 12.07
CA GLY A 209 -12.97 13.60 13.11
C GLY A 209 -11.77 12.67 13.33
N GLU A 210 -11.95 11.37 13.20
CA GLU A 210 -10.87 10.39 13.41
C GLU A 210 -9.85 10.43 12.25
N ALA A 211 -10.35 10.60 11.02
CA ALA A 211 -9.52 10.79 9.84
C ALA A 211 -8.74 12.12 9.89
N GLU A 212 -9.32 13.19 10.45
CA GLU A 212 -8.67 14.48 10.63
C GLU A 212 -7.56 14.42 11.70
N ALA A 213 -7.79 13.71 12.80
CA ALA A 213 -6.77 13.50 13.84
C ALA A 213 -5.56 12.68 13.34
N LYS A 214 -5.80 11.58 12.62
CA LYS A 214 -4.72 10.75 12.04
C LYS A 214 -3.88 11.54 11.02
N ARG A 215 -4.54 12.38 10.22
CA ARG A 215 -3.91 13.29 9.26
C ARG A 215 -2.98 14.29 9.96
N ASP A 216 -3.45 14.93 11.02
CA ASP A 216 -2.69 15.96 11.73
C ASP A 216 -1.44 15.38 12.41
N LEU A 217 -1.52 14.15 12.91
CA LEU A 217 -0.38 13.42 13.47
C LEU A 217 0.73 13.14 12.43
N ILE A 218 0.35 12.78 11.21
CA ILE A 218 1.29 12.55 10.10
C ILE A 218 1.95 13.87 9.71
N CYS A 219 1.17 14.95 9.58
CA CYS A 219 1.69 16.29 9.27
C CYS A 219 2.72 16.75 10.32
N ALA A 220 2.42 16.61 11.61
CA ALA A 220 3.33 16.99 12.69
C ALA A 220 4.64 16.19 12.64
N THR A 221 4.58 14.89 12.38
CA THR A 221 5.78 14.03 12.32
C THR A 221 6.73 14.44 11.18
N LEU A 222 6.20 14.91 10.06
CA LEU A 222 7.01 15.34 8.92
C LEU A 222 7.71 16.69 9.16
N GLN A 223 7.21 17.52 10.08
CA GLN A 223 7.85 18.80 10.44
C GLN A 223 9.11 18.63 11.29
N PHE A 224 9.29 17.49 11.97
CA PHE A 224 10.47 17.19 12.80
C PHE A 224 11.62 16.52 12.04
N ILE A 225 11.48 16.30 10.73
CA ILE A 225 12.56 15.81 9.87
C ILE A 225 13.17 17.02 9.16
N LYS A 226 13.94 17.81 9.91
CA LYS A 226 14.95 18.72 9.34
C LYS A 226 16.30 18.02 9.34
#